data_AF-A0A1Z9PTC3-F1
#
_entry.id   AF-A0A1Z9PTC3-F1
#
_cell.length_a   1.000
_cell.length_b   1.000
_cell.length_c   1.000
_cell.angle_alpha   90.00
_cell.angle_beta   90.00
_cell.angle_gamma   90.00
#
_symmetry.space_group_name_H-M   'P 1'
#
loop_
_entity.id
_entity.type
_entity.pdbx_description
1 polymer ?
#
loop_
_entity_poly.entity_id
_entity_poly.type
_entity_poly.pdbx_seq_one_letter_code
_entity_poly.pdbx_strand_id
1 'polypeptide(L)' 'MRTVSEMNCATGEIVVREMNADEIADAEALNIAARKEQEDQLAAAEKAAADKASGNAKLKDLGLTDDEIAALTS' A
#
# COMPACT_ATOMS: atom_id res chain seq x y z
N MET A 1 5.81 -3.73 26.10
CA MET A 1 7.28 -3.69 25.91
C MET A 1 7.57 -4.32 24.56
N ARG A 2 8.19 -3.58 23.62
CA ARG A 2 8.60 -4.14 22.33
C ARG A 2 9.99 -4.77 22.48
N THR A 3 10.17 -5.95 21.92
CA THR A 3 11.43 -6.70 21.94
C THR A 3 11.93 -6.93 20.53
N VAL A 4 13.25 -7.01 20.40
CA VAL A 4 13.93 -7.43 19.18
C VAL A 4 14.60 -8.77 19.44
N SER A 5 14.58 -9.66 18.45
CA SER A 5 15.29 -10.94 18.49
C SER A 5 16.50 -10.85 17.58
N GLU A 6 17.68 -11.01 18.14
CA GLU A 6 18.94 -11.01 17.42
C GLU A 6 19.42 -12.46 17.28
N MET A 7 19.63 -12.91 16.05
CA MET A 7 20.15 -14.24 15.77
C MET A 7 21.63 -14.15 15.45
N ASN A 8 22.45 -14.85 16.22
CA ASN A 8 23.84 -15.04 15.87
C ASN A 8 23.95 -16.07 14.73
N CYS A 9 24.27 -15.60 13.52
CA CYS A 9 24.37 -16.47 12.34
C CYS A 9 25.50 -17.51 12.41
N ALA A 10 26.46 -17.37 13.32
CA ALA A 10 27.57 -18.31 13.48
C ALA A 10 27.27 -19.41 14.51
N THR A 11 26.57 -19.10 15.61
CA THR A 11 26.25 -20.06 16.67
C THR A 11 24.82 -20.59 16.63
N GLY A 12 23.93 -19.91 15.89
CA GLY A 12 22.50 -20.20 15.85
C GLY A 12 21.75 -19.76 17.11
N GLU A 13 22.42 -19.11 18.06
CA GLU A 13 21.79 -18.61 19.28
C GLU A 13 20.91 -17.40 18.99
N ILE A 14 19.75 -17.35 19.63
CA ILE A 14 18.81 -16.24 19.56
C ILE A 14 18.80 -15.53 20.90
N VAL A 15 19.09 -14.24 20.89
CA VAL A 15 18.98 -13.36 22.06
C VAL A 15 17.78 -12.45 21.85
N VAL A 16 16.84 -12.50 22.79
CA VAL A 16 15.71 -11.57 22.83
C VAL A 16 16.04 -10.48 23.83
N ARG A 17 16.04 -9.23 23.37
CA ARG A 17 16.24 -8.06 24.23
C ARG A 17 15.16 -7.03 24.01
N GLU A 18 15.06 -6.11 24.96
CA GLU A 18 14.19 -4.96 24.82
C GLU A 18 14.75 -3.98 23.78
N MET A 19 13.84 -3.35 23.05
CA MET A 19 14.19 -2.26 22.16
C MET A 19 14.58 -1.03 22.99
N ASN A 20 15.61 -0.31 22.54
CA ASN A 20 15.95 0.98 23.11
C ASN A 20 15.03 2.10 22.55
N ALA A 21 15.16 3.30 23.09
CA ALA A 21 14.30 4.43 22.72
C ALA A 21 14.42 4.83 21.23
N ASP A 22 15.62 4.78 20.66
CA ASP A 22 15.87 5.15 19.27
C ASP A 22 15.25 4.14 18.31
N GLU A 23 15.41 2.83 18.60
CA GLU A 23 14.80 1.76 17.82
C GLU A 23 13.27 1.82 17.84
N ILE A 24 12.68 2.23 18.97
CA ILE A 24 11.24 2.44 19.07
C ILE A 24 10.82 3.62 18.20
N ALA A 25 11.53 4.73 18.26
CA ALA A 25 11.24 5.93 17.46
C ALA A 25 11.34 5.64 15.95
N ASP A 26 12.38 4.92 15.51
CA ASP A 26 12.55 4.53 14.11
C ASP A 26 11.43 3.58 13.65
N ALA A 27 11.09 2.58 14.48
CA ALA A 27 9.99 1.67 14.17
C ALA A 27 8.64 2.41 14.07
N GLU A 28 8.41 3.42 14.91
CA GLU A 28 7.20 4.25 14.84
C GLU A 28 7.18 5.13 13.59
N ALA A 29 8.31 5.77 13.24
CA ALA A 29 8.43 6.57 12.03
C ALA A 29 8.17 5.74 10.76
N LEU A 30 8.73 4.54 10.69
CA LEU A 30 8.49 3.60 9.59
C LEU A 30 7.04 3.16 9.52
N ASN A 31 6.41 2.86 10.65
CA ASN A 31 4.98 2.48 10.68
C ASN A 31 4.08 3.63 10.20
N ILE A 32 4.38 4.87 10.59
CA ILE A 32 3.61 6.05 10.14
C ILE A 32 3.76 6.24 8.63
N ALA A 33 4.99 6.15 8.10
CA ALA A 33 5.24 6.26 6.67
C ALA A 33 4.53 5.16 5.86
N ALA A 34 4.63 3.91 6.32
CA ALA A 34 3.98 2.78 5.67
C ALA A 34 2.45 2.91 5.65
N ARG A 35 1.85 3.37 6.76
CA ARG A 35 0.41 3.62 6.83
C ARG A 35 -0.03 4.71 5.85
N LYS A 36 0.71 5.82 5.80
CA LYS A 36 0.41 6.91 4.87
C LYS A 36 0.49 6.44 3.43
N GLU A 37 1.53 5.69 3.06
CA GLU A 37 1.67 5.17 1.71
C GLU A 37 0.56 4.18 1.35
N GLN A 38 0.12 3.35 2.29
CA GLN A 38 -1.04 2.48 2.08
C GLN A 38 -2.33 3.28 1.85
N GLU A 39 -2.57 4.31 2.66
CA GLU A 39 -3.73 5.21 2.53
C GLU A 39 -3.71 5.94 1.17
N ASP A 40 -2.54 6.46 0.75
CA ASP A 40 -2.36 7.13 -0.54
C ASP A 40 -2.59 6.17 -1.73
N GLN A 41 -2.10 4.93 -1.65
CA GLN A 41 -2.33 3.91 -2.68
C GLN A 41 -3.81 3.52 -2.79
N LEU A 42 -4.49 3.34 -1.66
CA LEU A 42 -5.93 3.05 -1.65
C LEU A 42 -6.72 4.20 -2.27
N ALA A 43 -6.45 5.44 -1.88
CA ALA A 43 -7.10 6.62 -2.45
C ALA A 43 -6.85 6.76 -3.97
N ALA A 44 -5.63 6.47 -4.43
CA ALA A 44 -5.30 6.47 -5.86
C ALA A 44 -6.06 5.38 -6.63
N ALA A 45 -6.15 4.17 -6.07
CA ALA A 45 -6.88 3.06 -6.68
C ALA A 45 -8.39 3.34 -6.75
N GLU A 46 -8.98 3.87 -5.67
CA GLU A 46 -10.38 4.28 -5.63
C GLU A 46 -10.68 5.38 -6.66
N LYS A 47 -9.80 6.40 -6.74
CA LYS A 47 -9.94 7.47 -7.73
C LYS A 47 -9.84 6.93 -9.15
N ALA A 48 -8.88 6.05 -9.45
CA ALA A 48 -8.73 5.46 -10.77
C ALA A 48 -9.96 4.63 -11.18
N ALA A 49 -10.54 3.86 -10.24
CA ALA A 49 -11.76 3.11 -10.48
C ALA A 49 -12.97 4.02 -10.73
N ALA A 50 -13.13 5.09 -9.94
CA ALA A 50 -14.19 6.08 -10.12
C ALA A 50 -14.04 6.84 -11.46
N ASP A 51 -12.83 7.24 -11.82
CA ASP A 51 -12.52 7.91 -13.09
C ASP A 51 -12.81 6.98 -14.28
N LYS A 52 -12.43 5.69 -14.19
CA LYS A 52 -12.75 4.70 -15.23
C LYS A 52 -14.26 4.49 -15.37
N ALA A 53 -14.98 4.36 -14.27
CA ALA A 53 -16.44 4.22 -14.31
C ALA A 53 -17.12 5.47 -14.90
N SER A 54 -16.70 6.67 -14.50
CA SER A 54 -17.21 7.94 -15.04
C SER A 54 -16.87 8.12 -16.52
N GLY A 55 -15.65 7.75 -16.92
CA GLY A 55 -15.21 7.77 -18.32
C GLY A 55 -16.04 6.83 -19.19
N ASN A 56 -16.26 5.60 -18.75
CA ASN A 56 -17.07 4.62 -19.47
C ASN A 56 -18.53 5.07 -19.60
N ALA A 57 -19.14 5.63 -18.54
CA ALA A 57 -20.46 6.24 -18.63
C ALA A 57 -20.48 7.40 -19.66
N LYS A 58 -19.45 8.26 -19.59
CA LYS A 58 -19.04 9.27 -20.61
C LYS A 58 -19.21 8.77 -22.05
N LEU A 59 -18.53 7.67 -22.33
CA LEU A 59 -18.42 7.10 -23.67
C LEU A 59 -19.74 6.44 -24.11
N LYS A 60 -20.48 5.82 -23.19
CA LYS A 60 -21.83 5.30 -23.47
C LYS A 60 -22.78 6.41 -23.86
N ASP A 61 -22.73 7.55 -23.17
CA ASP A 61 -23.56 8.72 -23.51
C ASP A 61 -23.22 9.28 -24.90
N LEU A 62 -21.99 9.08 -25.38
CA LEU A 62 -21.56 9.41 -26.74
C LEU A 62 -21.98 8.35 -27.80
N GLY A 63 -22.62 7.26 -27.37
CA GLY A 63 -23.17 6.23 -28.25
C GLY A 63 -22.23 5.05 -28.52
N LEU A 64 -21.12 4.92 -27.81
CA LEU A 64 -20.24 3.76 -27.95
C LEU A 64 -20.84 2.55 -27.24
N THR A 65 -20.65 1.39 -27.85
CA THR A 65 -21.00 0.09 -27.25
C THR A 65 -19.97 -0.35 -26.21
N ASP A 66 -20.35 -1.29 -25.34
CA ASP A 66 -19.44 -1.84 -24.32
C ASP A 66 -18.18 -2.49 -24.93
N ASP A 67 -18.31 -3.14 -26.09
CA ASP A 67 -17.19 -3.78 -26.79
C ASP A 67 -16.20 -2.74 -27.34
N GLU A 68 -16.70 -1.63 -27.88
CA GLU A 68 -15.86 -0.53 -28.38
C GLU A 68 -15.14 0.20 -27.23
N ILE A 69 -15.82 0.39 -26.10
CA ILE A 69 -15.21 0.98 -24.90
C ILE A 69 -14.14 0.05 -24.33
N ALA A 70 -14.39 -1.26 -24.28
CA ALA A 70 -13.41 -2.23 -23.82
C ALA A 70 -12.16 -2.25 -24.71
N ALA A 71 -12.33 -2.14 -26.04
CA ALA A 71 -11.21 -2.05 -26.98
C ALA A 71 -10.36 -0.77 -26.81
N LEU A 72 -10.91 0.31 -26.26
CA LEU A 72 -10.21 1.59 -26.05
C LEU A 72 -9.60 1.76 -24.64
N THR A 73 -10.09 1.01 -23.65
CA THR A 73 -9.77 1.19 -22.22
C THR A 73 -9.13 -0.04 -21.57
N SER A 74 -8.75 -1.02 -22.38
CA SER A 74 -7.98 -2.21 -21.98
C SER A 74 -6.52 -1.89 -21.70
#